data_AF-A0A1B7N900-F1
#
_entry.id   AF-A0A1B7N900-F1
#
_cell.length_a   1.000
_cell.length_b   1.000
_cell.length_c   1.000
_cell.angle_alpha   90.00
_cell.angle_beta   90.00
_cell.angle_gamma   90.00
#
_symmetry.space_group_name_H-M   'P 1'
#
loop_
_entity.id
_entity.type
_entity.pdbx_description
1 polymer ?
#
loop_
_entity_poly.entity_id
_entity_poly.type
_entity_poly.pdbx_seq_one_letter_code
_entity_poly.pdbx_strand_id
1 'polypeptide(L)'
;MEEDTAAGDEHQDKPVEYYSGLAEAVVDWRVWWLGVALCSMISSLSFGNFFPTLSATMGYSATISLLLCAPPWILGTVTSFFVARHSDATGDRFWHITGPLLIGIVGFMMAISTMNTAVRYLSLFFMTQASAGYVIFLTWVLNTFSQSQSKRAAAIALIISTATFGNMGSSYFWPSGWGPSYVNSYLLCILTSVISIAMSWAFRQHLSRHNQAAEAQEQALGLPKGFRYLL
;
A
#
# COMPACT_ATOMS: atom_id res chain seq x y z
N MET A 1 -24.56 -24.43 -2.86
CA MET A 1 -24.09 -24.73 -4.22
C MET A 1 -22.58 -24.74 -4.14
N GLU A 2 -22.09 -25.75 -3.43
CA GLU A 2 -20.73 -26.28 -3.53
C GLU A 2 -20.70 -27.18 -4.79
N GLU A 3 -19.49 -27.55 -5.23
CA GLU A 3 -19.11 -28.18 -6.51
C GLU A 3 -18.88 -27.18 -7.65
N ASP A 4 -17.60 -26.79 -7.86
CA ASP A 4 -16.82 -27.31 -9.00
C ASP A 4 -15.36 -26.77 -9.05
N THR A 5 -14.56 -27.03 -7.99
CA THR A 5 -13.10 -26.81 -8.04
C THR A 5 -12.33 -28.05 -7.57
N ALA A 6 -12.78 -29.22 -7.99
CA ALA A 6 -12.11 -30.49 -7.76
C ALA A 6 -12.10 -31.33 -9.05
N ALA A 7 -11.58 -30.76 -10.14
CA ALA A 7 -11.13 -31.52 -11.29
C ALA A 7 -9.60 -31.66 -11.17
N GLY A 8 -9.15 -32.89 -11.00
CA GLY A 8 -7.87 -33.26 -10.39
C GLY A 8 -6.61 -32.76 -11.09
N ASP A 9 -5.74 -32.17 -10.27
CA ASP A 9 -4.30 -32.40 -10.39
C ASP A 9 -3.97 -33.58 -9.48
N GLU A 10 -3.75 -34.75 -10.07
CA GLU A 10 -2.93 -35.80 -9.46
C GLU A 10 -1.50 -35.26 -9.36
N HIS A 11 -1.25 -34.37 -8.40
CA HIS A 11 0.09 -33.97 -8.05
C HIS A 11 0.73 -35.11 -7.28
N GLN A 12 1.60 -35.82 -8.00
CA GLN A 12 2.76 -36.52 -7.45
C GLN A 12 3.18 -35.92 -6.12
N ASP A 13 3.16 -36.77 -5.09
CA ASP A 13 3.65 -36.57 -3.74
C ASP A 13 5.17 -36.36 -3.77
N LYS A 14 5.62 -35.25 -4.37
CA LYS A 14 7.00 -34.78 -4.24
C LYS A 14 7.08 -34.08 -2.88
N PRO A 15 8.05 -34.44 -2.02
CA PRO A 15 8.23 -33.78 -0.75
C PRO A 15 8.34 -32.27 -1.02
N VAL A 16 7.43 -31.48 -0.45
CA VAL A 16 7.39 -30.03 -0.63
C VAL A 16 8.67 -29.47 -0.03
N GLU A 17 9.67 -29.27 -0.88
CA GLU A 17 11.01 -28.84 -0.49
C GLU A 17 10.93 -27.36 -0.10
N TYR A 18 10.57 -27.09 1.14
CA TYR A 18 10.30 -25.74 1.69
C TYR A 18 11.46 -24.76 1.45
N TYR A 19 12.68 -25.29 1.42
CA TYR A 19 13.91 -24.55 1.13
C TYR A 19 13.99 -24.06 -0.32
N SER A 20 13.39 -24.77 -1.27
CA SER A 20 13.33 -24.37 -2.68
C SER A 20 12.40 -23.16 -2.88
N GLY A 21 11.22 -23.17 -2.25
CA GLY A 21 10.26 -22.06 -2.34
C GLY A 21 10.78 -20.75 -1.74
N LEU A 22 11.54 -20.82 -0.64
CA LEU A 22 12.20 -19.65 -0.06
C LEU A 22 13.33 -19.11 -0.96
N ALA A 23 14.18 -19.99 -1.48
CA ALA A 23 15.27 -19.59 -2.39
C ALA A 23 14.71 -18.90 -3.65
N GLU A 24 13.64 -19.46 -4.23
CA GLU A 24 12.95 -18.84 -5.36
C GLU A 24 12.35 -17.47 -5.03
N ALA A 25 11.79 -17.29 -3.83
CA ALA A 25 11.23 -16.02 -3.40
C ALA A 25 12.31 -14.94 -3.19
N VAL A 26 13.49 -15.31 -2.67
CA VAL A 26 14.61 -14.38 -2.46
C VAL A 26 15.21 -13.90 -3.79
N VAL A 27 15.26 -14.76 -4.80
CA VAL A 27 15.80 -14.44 -6.13
C VAL A 27 14.80 -13.63 -6.97
N ASP A 28 13.50 -13.68 -6.67
CA ASP A 28 12.49 -12.92 -7.40
C ASP A 28 12.60 -11.41 -7.10
N TRP A 29 13.01 -10.64 -8.10
CA TRP A 29 13.14 -9.19 -8.01
C TRP A 29 11.83 -8.47 -7.62
N ARG A 30 10.67 -9.07 -7.94
CA ARG A 30 9.35 -8.49 -7.63
C ARG A 30 9.11 -8.39 -6.13
N VAL A 31 9.66 -9.33 -5.36
CA VAL A 31 9.58 -9.36 -3.90
C VAL A 31 10.26 -8.12 -3.33
N TRP A 32 11.47 -7.82 -3.77
CA TRP A 32 12.20 -6.63 -3.32
C TRP A 32 11.58 -5.33 -3.82
N TRP A 33 11.11 -5.29 -5.07
CA TRP A 33 10.43 -4.11 -5.62
C TRP A 33 9.16 -3.76 -4.83
N LEU A 34 8.29 -4.75 -4.60
CA LEU A 34 7.06 -4.57 -3.83
C LEU A 34 7.36 -4.30 -2.34
N GLY A 35 8.40 -4.91 -1.78
CA GLY A 35 8.89 -4.63 -0.43
C GLY A 35 9.31 -3.18 -0.23
N VAL A 36 10.08 -2.62 -1.16
CA VAL A 36 10.52 -1.21 -1.11
C VAL A 36 9.36 -0.25 -1.40
N ALA A 37 8.45 -0.59 -2.31
CA ALA A 37 7.26 0.21 -2.59
C ALA A 37 6.34 0.29 -1.36
N LEU A 38 6.14 -0.84 -0.65
CA LEU A 38 5.37 -0.90 0.60
C LEU A 38 6.10 -0.21 1.75
N CYS A 39 7.42 -0.34 1.85
CA CYS A 39 8.26 0.39 2.81
C CYS A 39 8.11 1.91 2.65
N SER A 40 8.17 2.40 1.41
CA SER A 40 7.97 3.82 1.09
C SER A 40 6.55 4.27 1.43
N MET A 41 5.56 3.41 1.16
CA MET A 41 4.17 3.68 1.51
C MET A 41 3.99 3.82 3.03
N ILE A 42 4.45 2.84 3.81
CA ILE A 42 4.41 2.87 5.28
C ILE A 42 5.11 4.11 5.83
N SER A 43 6.26 4.47 5.25
CA SER A 43 7.01 5.67 5.65
C SER A 43 6.18 6.95 5.48
N SER A 44 5.38 7.03 4.40
CA SER A 44 4.46 8.17 4.20
C SER A 44 3.28 8.20 5.17
N LEU A 45 2.85 7.03 5.68
CA LEU A 45 1.79 6.93 6.70
C LEU A 45 2.29 7.19 8.13
N SER A 46 3.58 7.48 8.31
CA SER A 46 4.19 7.69 9.63
C SER A 46 3.58 8.82 10.45
N PHE A 47 2.95 9.81 9.81
CA PHE A 47 2.21 10.87 10.48
C PHE A 47 1.16 10.31 11.47
N GLY A 48 0.63 9.10 11.21
CA GLY A 48 -0.32 8.44 12.09
C GLY A 48 0.22 8.16 13.49
N ASN A 49 1.52 7.83 13.60
CA ASN A 49 2.18 7.61 14.88
C ASN A 49 2.37 8.90 15.68
N PHE A 50 2.50 10.03 14.98
CA PHE A 50 2.72 11.36 15.57
C PHE A 50 1.46 12.22 15.55
N PHE A 51 0.31 11.64 15.20
CA PHE A 51 -0.94 12.36 15.04
C PHE A 51 -1.35 13.16 16.29
N PRO A 52 -1.25 12.63 17.52
CA PRO A 52 -1.56 13.40 18.72
C PRO A 52 -0.62 14.60 18.89
N THR A 53 0.67 14.44 18.58
CA THR A 53 1.67 15.52 18.59
C THR A 53 1.32 16.60 17.57
N LEU A 54 0.94 16.21 16.35
CA LEU A 54 0.48 17.13 15.32
C LEU A 54 -0.79 17.86 15.74
N SER A 55 -1.71 17.18 16.40
CA SER A 55 -2.94 17.78 16.91
C SER A 55 -2.67 18.76 18.05
N ALA A 56 -1.70 18.47 18.92
CA ALA A 56 -1.29 19.34 20.01
C ALA A 56 -0.68 20.67 19.54
N THR A 57 -0.04 20.69 18.36
CA THR A 57 0.49 21.95 17.80
C THR A 57 -0.58 23.01 17.49
N MET A 58 -1.86 22.64 17.48
CA MET A 58 -2.98 23.56 17.35
C MET A 58 -3.34 24.29 18.66
N GLY A 59 -2.65 23.99 19.77
CA GLY A 59 -2.84 24.64 21.07
C GLY A 59 -3.85 23.93 21.99
N TYR A 60 -4.30 22.73 21.65
CA TYR A 60 -5.20 21.94 22.48
C TYR A 60 -4.45 21.17 23.57
N SER A 61 -5.15 20.83 24.66
CA SER A 61 -4.60 19.95 25.70
C SER A 61 -4.35 18.54 25.14
N ALA A 62 -3.52 17.75 25.82
CA ALA A 62 -3.22 16.37 25.40
C ALA A 62 -4.49 15.53 25.22
N THR A 63 -5.42 15.58 26.19
CA THR A 63 -6.68 14.83 26.14
C THR A 63 -7.54 15.22 24.94
N ILE A 64 -7.69 16.53 24.68
CA ILE A 64 -8.49 17.01 23.54
C ILE A 64 -7.81 16.63 22.22
N SER A 65 -6.48 16.73 22.16
CA SER A 65 -5.71 16.35 20.97
C SER A 65 -5.90 14.88 20.59
N LEU A 66 -5.94 13.97 21.58
CA LEU A 66 -6.26 12.56 21.32
C LEU A 66 -7.71 12.37 20.80
N LEU A 67 -8.68 13.08 21.38
CA LEU A 67 -10.08 13.01 20.94
C LEU A 67 -10.25 13.52 19.50
N LEU A 68 -9.49 14.55 19.11
CA LEU A 68 -9.52 15.10 17.75
C LEU A 68 -8.95 14.14 16.69
N CYS A 69 -8.16 13.13 17.09
CA CYS A 69 -7.68 12.09 16.18
C CYS A 69 -8.79 11.16 15.69
N ALA A 70 -9.82 10.91 16.51
CA ALA A 70 -10.82 9.88 16.20
C ALA A 70 -11.64 10.18 14.93
N PRO A 71 -12.17 11.39 14.71
CA PRO A 71 -13.00 11.67 13.52
C PRO A 71 -12.26 11.49 12.18
N PRO A 72 -11.01 11.98 11.99
CA PRO A 72 -10.23 11.70 10.78
C PRO A 72 -10.01 10.22 10.50
N TRP A 73 -9.76 9.40 11.52
CA TRP A 73 -9.56 7.96 11.37
C TRP A 73 -10.85 7.20 11.08
N ILE A 74 -11.98 7.62 11.67
CA ILE A 74 -13.30 7.08 11.35
C ILE A 74 -13.61 7.32 9.86
N LEU A 75 -13.42 8.55 9.38
CA LEU A 75 -13.64 8.86 7.97
C LEU A 75 -12.69 8.06 7.07
N GLY A 76 -11.40 7.97 7.43
CA GLY A 76 -10.42 7.16 6.68
C GLY A 76 -10.82 5.69 6.59
N THR A 77 -11.39 5.12 7.66
CA THR A 77 -11.88 3.74 7.68
C THR A 77 -13.09 3.56 6.76
N VAL A 78 -14.06 4.47 6.82
CA VAL A 78 -15.24 4.45 5.94
C VAL A 78 -14.83 4.55 4.48
N THR A 79 -13.94 5.49 4.14
CA THR A 79 -13.40 5.61 2.78
C THR A 79 -12.66 4.35 2.35
N SER A 80 -11.82 3.78 3.22
CA SER A 80 -11.08 2.55 2.93
C SER A 80 -12.02 1.40 2.55
N PHE A 81 -13.14 1.25 3.26
CA PHE A 81 -14.15 0.25 2.94
C PHE A 81 -14.76 0.46 1.54
N PHE A 82 -15.17 1.68 1.21
CA PHE A 82 -15.76 1.96 -0.11
C PHE A 82 -14.76 1.82 -1.25
N VAL A 83 -13.54 2.32 -1.08
CA VAL A 83 -12.49 2.22 -2.10
C VAL A 83 -12.06 0.76 -2.29
N ALA A 84 -11.97 -0.04 -1.22
CA ALA A 84 -11.69 -1.47 -1.33
C ALA A 84 -12.79 -2.21 -2.11
N ARG A 85 -14.06 -1.97 -1.77
CA ARG A 85 -15.20 -2.56 -2.49
C ARG A 85 -15.24 -2.16 -3.97
N HIS A 86 -14.94 -0.90 -4.28
CA HIS A 86 -14.88 -0.43 -5.65
C HIS A 86 -13.68 -1.02 -6.42
N SER A 87 -12.54 -1.19 -5.75
CA SER A 87 -11.36 -1.83 -6.31
C SER A 87 -11.60 -3.30 -6.65
N ASP A 88 -12.34 -4.01 -5.80
CA ASP A 88 -12.74 -5.40 -6.08
C ASP A 88 -13.69 -5.50 -7.28
N ALA A 89 -14.58 -4.52 -7.46
CA ALA A 89 -15.52 -4.51 -8.58
C ALA A 89 -14.89 -4.11 -9.92
N THR A 90 -13.90 -3.22 -9.92
CA THR A 90 -13.26 -2.72 -11.15
C THR A 90 -12.08 -3.58 -11.60
N GLY A 91 -11.41 -4.28 -10.68
CA GLY A 91 -10.25 -5.12 -10.98
C GLY A 91 -8.95 -4.35 -11.31
N ASP A 92 -8.97 -3.01 -11.25
CA ASP A 92 -7.77 -2.16 -11.36
C ASP A 92 -7.41 -1.63 -9.96
N ARG A 93 -6.37 -2.19 -9.35
CA ARG A 93 -5.87 -1.85 -8.01
C ARG A 93 -5.05 -0.57 -8.03
N PHE A 94 -4.26 -0.33 -9.08
CA PHE A 94 -3.36 0.82 -9.13
C PHE A 94 -4.06 2.17 -8.97
N TRP A 95 -5.18 2.41 -9.66
CA TRP A 95 -5.89 3.68 -9.54
C TRP A 95 -6.50 3.89 -8.14
N HIS A 96 -6.90 2.79 -7.50
CA HIS A 96 -7.44 2.78 -6.15
C HIS A 96 -6.36 2.92 -5.07
N ILE A 97 -5.10 2.67 -5.41
CA ILE A 97 -3.94 2.97 -4.56
C ILE A 97 -3.55 4.44 -4.75
N THR A 98 -3.39 4.87 -6.00
CA THR A 98 -2.87 6.20 -6.35
C THR A 98 -3.81 7.32 -5.94
N GLY A 99 -5.13 7.18 -6.15
CA GLY A 99 -6.11 8.21 -5.79
C GLY A 99 -6.04 8.62 -4.31
N PRO A 100 -6.18 7.68 -3.35
CA PRO A 100 -6.07 7.99 -1.93
C PRO A 100 -4.69 8.53 -1.50
N LEU A 101 -3.60 8.05 -2.10
CA LEU A 101 -2.26 8.60 -1.87
C LEU A 101 -2.16 10.06 -2.33
N LEU A 102 -2.72 10.41 -3.48
CA LEU A 102 -2.76 11.80 -3.98
C LEU A 102 -3.59 12.71 -3.05
N ILE A 103 -4.73 12.23 -2.55
CA ILE A 103 -5.53 12.96 -1.55
C ILE A 103 -4.71 13.18 -0.27
N GLY A 104 -3.95 12.18 0.17
CA GLY A 104 -3.01 12.30 1.28
C GLY A 104 -1.93 13.35 1.06
N ILE A 105 -1.34 13.39 -0.15
CA ILE A 105 -0.37 14.41 -0.55
C ILE A 105 -0.98 15.82 -0.49
N VAL A 106 -2.22 16.00 -0.94
CA VAL A 106 -2.93 17.28 -0.80
C VAL A 106 -3.06 17.67 0.68
N GLY A 107 -3.38 16.71 1.56
CA GLY A 107 -3.39 16.93 3.00
C GLY A 107 -2.03 17.40 3.54
N PHE A 108 -0.94 16.74 3.19
CA PHE A 108 0.41 17.17 3.58
C PHE A 108 0.72 18.59 3.07
N MET A 109 0.37 18.93 1.83
CA MET A 109 0.56 20.27 1.26
C MET A 109 -0.27 21.34 1.99
N MET A 110 -1.50 21.03 2.37
CA MET A 110 -2.34 21.92 3.19
C MET A 110 -1.69 22.19 4.55
N ALA A 111 -1.17 21.15 5.21
CA ALA A 111 -0.50 21.28 6.51
C ALA A 111 0.78 22.12 6.46
N ILE A 112 1.49 22.10 5.33
CA ILE A 112 2.67 22.95 5.07
C ILE A 112 2.26 24.41 4.82
N SER A 113 1.15 24.63 4.12
CA SER A 113 0.77 25.96 3.62
C SER A 113 0.40 26.97 4.70
N THR A 114 -0.10 26.52 5.86
CA THR A 114 -0.61 27.42 6.89
C THR A 114 -0.56 26.83 8.30
N MET A 115 -0.42 27.72 9.28
CA MET A 115 -0.54 27.40 10.71
C MET A 115 -1.95 27.64 11.26
N ASN A 116 -2.93 27.95 10.40
CA ASN A 116 -4.31 28.11 10.81
C ASN A 116 -4.89 26.78 11.33
N THR A 117 -5.44 26.78 12.54
CA THR A 117 -6.00 25.60 13.22
C THR A 117 -7.05 24.86 12.40
N ALA A 118 -7.96 25.58 11.73
CA ALA A 118 -9.03 24.96 10.96
C ALA A 118 -8.48 24.22 9.74
N VAL A 119 -7.53 24.82 9.02
CA VAL A 119 -6.90 24.20 7.84
C VAL A 119 -6.03 23.02 8.24
N ARG A 120 -5.31 23.11 9.36
CA ARG A 120 -4.52 21.98 9.88
C ARG A 120 -5.40 20.83 10.31
N TYR A 121 -6.51 21.09 11.00
CA TYR A 121 -7.44 20.02 11.33
C TYR A 121 -8.03 19.37 10.07
N LEU A 122 -8.42 20.17 9.07
CA LEU A 122 -8.90 19.67 7.78
C LEU A 122 -7.83 18.83 7.05
N SER A 123 -6.57 19.26 7.06
CA SER A 123 -5.47 18.53 6.43
C SER A 123 -5.31 17.11 6.96
N LEU A 124 -5.58 16.90 8.25
CA LEU A 124 -5.52 15.57 8.88
C LEU A 124 -6.58 14.61 8.30
N PHE A 125 -7.77 15.10 7.93
CA PHE A 125 -8.78 14.27 7.26
C PHE A 125 -8.33 13.83 5.88
N PHE A 126 -7.62 14.69 5.15
CA PHE A 126 -7.08 14.35 3.83
C PHE A 126 -5.93 13.36 3.95
N MET A 127 -5.03 13.57 4.92
CA MET A 127 -3.90 12.67 5.18
C MET A 127 -4.35 11.25 5.54
N THR A 128 -5.40 11.08 6.36
CA THR A 128 -5.91 9.74 6.73
C THR A 128 -6.46 8.96 5.54
N GLN A 129 -6.84 9.61 4.44
CA GLN A 129 -7.31 8.90 3.24
C GLN A 129 -6.22 8.02 2.61
N ALA A 130 -4.93 8.34 2.80
CA ALA A 130 -3.83 7.52 2.31
C ALA A 130 -3.84 6.07 2.86
N SER A 131 -4.51 5.83 4.00
CA SER A 131 -4.71 4.49 4.57
C SER A 131 -5.52 3.57 3.64
N ALA A 132 -6.45 4.09 2.85
CA ALA A 132 -7.22 3.32 1.88
C ALA A 132 -6.31 2.71 0.80
N GLY A 133 -5.34 3.49 0.32
CA GLY A 133 -4.36 3.01 -0.65
C GLY A 133 -3.50 1.88 -0.07
N TYR A 134 -3.16 1.94 1.22
CA TYR A 134 -2.29 0.96 1.88
C TYR A 134 -2.96 -0.41 1.94
N VAL A 135 -4.24 -0.43 2.32
CA VAL A 135 -5.04 -1.67 2.36
C VAL A 135 -5.08 -2.33 0.98
N ILE A 136 -5.30 -1.55 -0.07
CA ILE A 136 -5.42 -2.08 -1.43
C ILE A 136 -4.06 -2.53 -1.98
N PHE A 137 -2.99 -1.80 -1.68
CA PHE A 137 -1.64 -2.21 -2.05
C PHE A 137 -1.29 -3.55 -1.40
N LEU A 138 -1.61 -3.74 -0.12
CA LEU A 138 -1.38 -5.00 0.56
C LEU A 138 -2.16 -6.14 -0.12
N THR A 139 -3.44 -5.94 -0.43
CA THR A 139 -4.23 -6.92 -1.20
C THR A 139 -3.63 -7.21 -2.57
N TRP A 140 -3.09 -6.19 -3.27
CA TRP A 140 -2.45 -6.38 -4.56
C TRP A 140 -1.18 -7.24 -4.47
N VAL A 141 -0.35 -7.01 -3.45
CA VAL A 141 0.81 -7.87 -3.15
C VAL A 141 0.38 -9.31 -2.91
N LEU A 142 -0.65 -9.52 -2.09
CA LEU A 142 -1.14 -10.86 -1.76
C LEU A 142 -1.64 -11.62 -2.99
N ASN A 143 -2.17 -10.93 -4.00
CA ASN A 143 -2.74 -11.51 -5.22
C ASN A 143 -1.74 -11.64 -6.38
N THR A 144 -0.57 -11.00 -6.29
CA THR A 144 0.44 -10.97 -7.36
C THR A 144 1.16 -12.32 -7.53
N PHE A 145 1.40 -13.03 -6.42
CA PHE A 145 2.14 -14.29 -6.44
C PHE A 145 1.17 -15.47 -6.51
N SER A 146 0.85 -15.92 -7.73
CA SER A 146 -0.05 -17.07 -7.98
C SER A 146 0.68 -18.42 -8.08
N GLN A 147 2.01 -18.45 -8.08
CA GLN A 147 2.81 -19.68 -8.14
C GLN A 147 2.94 -20.34 -6.76
N SER A 148 3.08 -21.68 -6.74
CA SER A 148 3.33 -22.59 -5.60
C SER A 148 3.13 -22.00 -4.19
N GLN A 149 2.19 -22.57 -3.42
CA GLN A 149 1.77 -22.07 -2.11
C GLN A 149 2.95 -21.71 -1.18
N SER A 150 4.02 -22.50 -1.18
CA SER A 150 5.24 -22.27 -0.38
C SER A 150 6.00 -21.01 -0.81
N LYS A 151 6.16 -20.76 -2.12
CA LYS A 151 6.84 -19.57 -2.65
C LYS A 151 6.04 -18.31 -2.38
N ARG A 152 4.72 -18.35 -2.58
CA ARG A 152 3.81 -17.23 -2.28
C ARG A 152 3.93 -16.79 -0.82
N ALA A 153 3.88 -17.75 0.10
CA ALA A 153 4.00 -17.46 1.53
C ALA A 153 5.35 -16.82 1.88
N ALA A 154 6.45 -17.38 1.37
CA ALA A 154 7.79 -16.84 1.58
C ALA A 154 7.95 -15.42 1.00
N ALA A 155 7.46 -15.18 -0.22
CA ALA A 155 7.50 -13.88 -0.88
C ALA A 155 6.73 -12.81 -0.08
N ILE A 156 5.51 -13.12 0.37
CA ILE A 156 4.70 -12.20 1.18
C ILE A 156 5.40 -11.89 2.50
N ALA A 157 5.95 -12.91 3.18
CA ALA A 157 6.68 -12.71 4.43
C ALA A 157 7.87 -11.76 4.23
N LEU A 158 8.68 -11.98 3.17
CA LEU A 158 9.82 -11.12 2.84
C LEU A 158 9.39 -9.68 2.52
N ILE A 159 8.29 -9.49 1.79
CA ILE A 159 7.75 -8.16 1.47
C ILE A 159 7.35 -7.42 2.74
N ILE A 160 6.60 -8.07 3.63
CA ILE A 160 6.12 -7.46 4.88
C ILE A 160 7.30 -7.18 5.83
N SER A 161 8.26 -8.11 5.93
CA SER A 161 9.48 -7.89 6.71
C SER A 161 10.27 -6.69 6.17
N THR A 162 10.43 -6.58 4.85
CA THR A 162 11.10 -5.43 4.23
C THR A 162 10.33 -4.13 4.47
N ALA A 163 9.01 -4.18 4.38
CA ALA A 163 8.16 -3.02 4.60
C ALA A 163 8.24 -2.47 6.03
N THR A 164 8.49 -3.34 7.02
CA THR A 164 8.60 -2.95 8.43
C THR A 164 9.78 -2.01 8.69
N PHE A 165 10.84 -2.06 7.87
CA PHE A 165 11.92 -1.07 7.93
C PHE A 165 11.43 0.38 7.71
N GLY A 166 10.31 0.56 7.00
CA GLY A 166 9.67 1.87 6.83
C GLY A 166 9.16 2.46 8.14
N ASN A 167 8.65 1.63 9.06
CA ASN A 167 8.28 2.08 10.41
C ASN A 167 9.50 2.51 11.22
N MET A 168 10.60 1.75 11.12
CA MET A 168 11.85 2.08 11.80
C MET A 168 12.46 3.39 11.29
N GLY A 169 12.56 3.55 9.97
CA GLY A 169 13.09 4.76 9.35
C GLY A 169 12.23 5.99 9.61
N SER A 170 10.92 5.84 9.53
CA SER A 170 9.99 6.97 9.70
C SER A 170 9.81 7.45 11.14
N SER A 171 10.28 6.67 12.13
CA SER A 171 10.40 7.13 13.51
C SER A 171 11.33 8.35 13.64
N TYR A 172 12.26 8.53 12.70
CA TYR A 172 13.16 9.68 12.64
C TYR A 172 12.64 10.85 11.80
N PHE A 173 11.46 10.72 11.16
CA PHE A 173 10.92 11.78 10.29
C PHE A 173 10.36 12.96 11.08
N TRP A 174 10.09 12.80 12.38
CA TRP A 174 9.36 13.76 13.20
C TRP A 174 10.18 14.26 14.41
N PRO A 175 11.38 14.82 14.21
CA PRO A 175 12.16 15.37 15.31
C PRO A 175 11.45 16.58 15.91
N SER A 176 11.49 16.71 17.24
CA SER A 176 10.85 17.81 17.97
C SER A 176 11.33 19.19 17.51
N GLY A 177 12.58 19.30 17.06
CA GLY A 177 13.17 20.55 16.55
C GLY A 177 12.59 21.08 15.25
N TRP A 178 11.81 20.29 14.50
CA TRP A 178 11.10 20.75 13.30
C TRP A 178 9.67 21.24 13.59
N GLY A 179 9.21 21.10 14.83
CA GLY A 179 7.95 21.67 15.28
C GLY A 179 8.00 23.20 15.39
N PRO A 180 6.86 23.89 15.38
CA PRO A 180 5.48 23.36 15.30
C PRO A 180 4.98 23.13 13.88
N SER A 181 5.69 23.62 12.85
CA SER A 181 5.25 23.55 11.46
C SER A 181 5.48 22.18 10.81
N TYR A 182 6.54 21.46 11.21
CA TYR A 182 6.90 20.12 10.70
C TYR A 182 7.00 20.02 9.16
N VAL A 183 7.34 21.13 8.48
CA VAL A 183 7.38 21.20 7.01
C VAL A 183 8.26 20.11 6.41
N ASN A 184 9.46 19.91 6.96
CA ASN A 184 10.40 18.88 6.48
C ASN A 184 9.83 17.46 6.64
N SER A 185 9.12 17.18 7.73
CA SER A 185 8.46 15.88 7.96
C SER A 185 7.38 15.62 6.91
N TYR A 186 6.54 16.62 6.63
CA TYR A 186 5.52 16.53 5.59
C TYR A 186 6.13 16.35 4.20
N LEU A 187 7.22 17.04 3.87
CA LEU A 187 7.94 16.86 2.61
C LEU A 187 8.51 15.43 2.46
N LEU A 188 9.07 14.85 3.54
CA LEU A 188 9.51 13.45 3.53
C LEU A 188 8.35 12.48 3.30
N CYS A 189 7.18 12.74 3.89
CA CYS A 189 5.98 11.93 3.65
C CYS A 189 5.53 12.05 2.18
N ILE A 190 5.52 13.24 1.61
CA ILE A 190 5.19 13.46 0.19
C ILE A 190 6.18 12.72 -0.72
N LEU A 191 7.49 12.86 -0.46
CA LEU A 191 8.54 12.19 -1.24
C LEU A 191 8.34 10.68 -1.25
N THR A 192 8.12 10.08 -0.07
CA THR A 192 7.93 8.64 0.07
C THR A 192 6.61 8.16 -0.54
N SER A 193 5.53 8.96 -0.48
CA SER A 193 4.29 8.68 -1.24
C SER A 193 4.52 8.72 -2.75
N VAL A 194 5.25 9.71 -3.28
CA VAL A 194 5.53 9.83 -4.72
C VAL A 194 6.40 8.67 -5.21
N ILE A 195 7.40 8.26 -4.43
CA ILE A 195 8.22 7.07 -4.72
C ILE A 195 7.33 5.83 -4.79
N SER A 196 6.44 5.64 -3.81
CA SER A 196 5.51 4.50 -3.80
C SER A 196 4.58 4.49 -5.01
N ILE A 197 4.02 5.65 -5.41
CA ILE A 197 3.20 5.78 -6.62
C ILE A 197 4.01 5.43 -7.87
N ALA A 198 5.23 5.97 -8.00
CA ALA A 198 6.09 5.72 -9.16
C ALA A 198 6.45 4.23 -9.29
N MET A 199 6.79 3.58 -8.16
CA MET A 199 7.08 2.15 -8.14
C MET A 199 5.85 1.29 -8.45
N SER A 200 4.68 1.66 -7.91
CA SER A 200 3.41 1.01 -8.22
C SER A 200 3.05 1.14 -9.69
N TRP A 201 3.30 2.32 -10.28
CA TRP A 201 3.03 2.57 -11.69
C TRP A 201 3.97 1.74 -12.58
N ALA A 202 5.26 1.69 -12.27
CA ALA A 202 6.20 0.83 -12.98
C ALA A 202 5.80 -0.65 -12.89
N PHE A 203 5.33 -1.09 -11.72
CA PHE A 203 4.85 -2.45 -11.52
C PHE A 203 3.57 -2.74 -12.32
N ARG A 204 2.63 -1.79 -12.39
CA ARG A 204 1.45 -1.87 -13.26
C ARG A 204 1.84 -2.02 -14.74
N GLN A 205 2.80 -1.24 -15.22
CA GLN A 205 3.28 -1.36 -16.61
C GLN A 205 3.87 -2.75 -16.88
N HIS A 206 4.62 -3.29 -15.91
CA HIS A 206 5.15 -4.65 -15.98
C HIS A 206 4.04 -5.70 -16.06
N LEU A 207 3.03 -5.63 -15.20
CA LEU A 207 1.88 -6.54 -15.22
C LEU A 207 1.03 -6.39 -16.49
N SER A 208 0.84 -5.16 -16.98
CA SER A 208 0.12 -4.90 -18.22
C SER A 208 0.80 -5.53 -19.43
N ARG A 209 2.14 -5.47 -19.49
CA ARG A 209 2.92 -6.13 -20.56
C ARG A 209 2.78 -7.65 -20.50
N HIS A 210 2.78 -8.23 -19.30
CA HIS A 210 2.56 -9.66 -19.11
C HIS A 210 1.13 -10.08 -19.50
N ASN A 211 0.13 -9.28 -19.16
CA ASN A 211 -1.26 -9.51 -19.58
C ASN A 211 -1.40 -9.45 -21.11
N GLN A 212 -0.76 -8.49 -21.78
CA GLN A 212 -0.79 -8.37 -23.25
C GLN A 212 -0.07 -9.53 -23.95
N ALA A 213 1.07 -9.97 -23.41
CA ALA A 213 1.81 -11.11 -23.95
C ALA A 213 1.00 -12.41 -23.84
N ALA A 214 0.34 -12.63 -22.71
CA ALA A 214 -0.58 -13.76 -22.52
C ALA A 214 -1.73 -13.72 -23.53
N GLU A 215 -2.30 -12.54 -23.79
CA GLU A 215 -3.35 -12.37 -24.79
C GLU A 215 -2.92 -12.70 -26.20
N ALA A 216 -1.73 -12.23 -26.60
CA ALA A 216 -1.19 -12.50 -27.92
C ALA A 216 -0.94 -14.00 -28.12
N GLN A 217 -0.46 -14.69 -27.09
CA GLN A 217 -0.25 -16.13 -27.12
C GLN A 217 -1.57 -16.91 -27.19
N GLU A 218 -2.58 -16.52 -26.42
CA GLU A 218 -3.93 -17.11 -26.47
C GLU A 218 -4.56 -16.93 -27.85
N GLN A 219 -4.47 -15.74 -28.43
CA GLN A 219 -4.98 -15.45 -29.78
C GLN A 219 -4.24 -16.25 -30.86
N ALA A 220 -2.92 -16.38 -30.75
CA ALA A 220 -2.11 -17.15 -31.71
C ALA A 220 -2.41 -18.65 -31.66
N LEU A 221 -2.75 -19.18 -30.48
CA LEU A 221 -3.03 -20.60 -30.26
C LEU A 221 -4.53 -20.93 -30.31
N GLY A 222 -5.41 -19.94 -30.46
CA GLY A 222 -6.86 -20.13 -30.41
C GLY A 222 -7.38 -20.62 -29.05
N LEU A 223 -6.65 -20.35 -27.97
CA LEU A 223 -6.99 -20.79 -26.62
C LEU A 223 -8.06 -19.88 -25.99
N PRO A 224 -8.91 -20.40 -25.10
CA PRO A 224 -9.82 -19.57 -24.32
C PRO A 224 -9.05 -18.63 -23.39
N LYS A 225 -9.70 -17.52 -22.97
CA LYS A 225 -9.09 -16.53 -22.07
C LYS A 225 -8.63 -17.18 -20.76
N GLY A 226 -7.34 -17.09 -20.48
CA GLY A 226 -6.71 -17.58 -19.26
C GLY A 226 -6.66 -16.53 -18.14
N PHE A 227 -5.87 -16.84 -17.11
CA PHE A 227 -5.66 -15.98 -15.95
C PHE A 227 -5.01 -14.64 -16.33
N ARG A 228 -5.50 -13.54 -15.75
CA ARG A 228 -4.93 -12.19 -15.90
C ARG A 228 -4.57 -11.59 -14.55
N TYR A 229 -3.44 -10.89 -14.52
CA TYR A 229 -3.03 -10.14 -13.34
C TYR A 229 -3.94 -8.92 -13.15
N LEU A 230 -4.30 -8.64 -11.91
CA LEU A 230 -4.96 -7.38 -11.54
C LEU A 230 -3.95 -6.24 -11.65
N LEU A 231 -4.34 -5.14 -12.31
CA LEU A 231 -3.46 -4.02 -12.64
C LEU A 231 -3.31 -2.99 -11.54
#